data_AF-A0A817NZI9-F1
#
_entry.id   AF-A0A817NZI9-F1
#
_cell.length_a   1.000
_cell.length_b   1.000
_cell.length_c   1.000
_cell.angle_alpha   90.00
_cell.angle_beta   90.00
_cell.angle_gamma   90.00
#
_symmetry.space_group_name_H-M   'P 1'
#
loop_
_entity.id
_entity.type
_entity.pdbx_description
1 polymer ?
#
loop_
_entity_poly.entity_id
_entity_poly.type
_entity_poly.pdbx_seq_one_letter_code
_entity_poly.pdbx_strand_id
1 'polypeptide(L)'
;MTSHLNTISFLVSQKGKPVLVKDNFIYKLNKTTNSTKYYRCAEQSCTVTLHTDLNDVLVKVKGDHSHPPEPDEIEIRKFKHNLKQRAIQETVPIPKIYDEESSRFCLTSLSIAILPAQREIAGSLNKSRRLQTPVIPDSQTFDIPEVYSKTLKNEPFLCIDKFIRRKTRVLVFVSREQLTLLFESSIIFMDGTFSASPSIFDQVYSLHGIKYQQCFACAFGLLPDRKKPTYKFLFQELKNLAAEMNLCFNPVTIMSDFETGLAEAIHSELMALSLLPLHLVIQSSDDLFELILQAPSNKFDLLKPLFNYFDNYWIKHVDLKKWNVFGLEIRTNNNAEGFHNRLNSRLSKSHPNIWTFIKCIQGEQNRFNHLMIQMKGGLSSRQKTARTLAIQQRLNTLYLRHEKGDISDSELFEGLSYVVAKNMVSKKK
;
A
#
# COMPACT_ATOMS: atom_id res chain seq x y z
N MET A 1 -4.21 53.51 -15.39
CA MET A 1 -4.86 52.36 -14.71
C MET A 1 -5.62 51.53 -15.73
N THR A 2 -4.93 50.78 -16.58
CA THR A 2 -5.53 50.14 -17.78
C THR A 2 -4.85 48.81 -18.07
N SER A 3 -5.27 47.73 -17.40
CA SER A 3 -4.79 46.36 -17.71
C SER A 3 -5.67 45.24 -17.12
N HIS A 4 -7.01 45.38 -17.10
CA HIS A 4 -7.90 44.31 -16.59
C HIS A 4 -8.99 43.81 -17.55
N LEU A 5 -8.99 44.21 -18.83
CA LEU A 5 -10.16 43.99 -19.71
C LEU A 5 -10.07 42.83 -20.74
N ASN A 6 -8.99 42.02 -20.75
CA ASN A 6 -8.79 41.00 -21.79
C ASN A 6 -8.66 39.54 -21.31
N THR A 7 -8.86 39.23 -20.03
CA THR A 7 -8.73 37.85 -19.53
C THR A 7 -9.94 36.99 -19.89
N ILE A 8 -9.75 36.11 -20.87
CA ILE A 8 -10.64 35.00 -21.20
C ILE A 8 -10.14 33.74 -20.49
N SER A 9 -11.05 32.90 -19.99
CA SER A 9 -10.72 31.55 -19.51
C SER A 9 -11.59 30.49 -20.18
N PHE A 10 -11.12 29.24 -20.22
CA PHE A 10 -11.87 28.12 -20.80
C PHE A 10 -12.27 27.12 -19.72
N LEU A 11 -13.50 26.64 -19.81
CA LEU A 11 -14.04 25.53 -19.02
C LEU A 11 -14.57 24.43 -19.96
N VAL A 12 -14.91 23.28 -19.39
CA VAL A 12 -15.45 22.15 -20.16
C VAL A 12 -16.94 21.99 -19.84
N SER A 13 -17.78 21.90 -20.87
CA SER A 13 -19.23 21.66 -20.73
C SER A 13 -19.53 20.24 -20.23
N GLN A 14 -20.78 20.01 -19.80
CA GLN A 14 -21.26 18.67 -19.42
C GLN A 14 -21.09 17.63 -20.55
N LYS A 15 -21.10 18.07 -21.82
CA LYS A 15 -20.90 17.24 -23.02
C LYS A 15 -19.43 17.17 -23.48
N GLY A 16 -18.48 17.66 -22.69
CA GLY A 16 -17.04 17.57 -22.98
C GLY A 16 -16.50 18.62 -23.95
N LYS A 17 -17.33 19.52 -24.49
CA LYS A 17 -16.89 20.61 -25.40
C LYS A 17 -16.33 21.79 -24.60
N PRO A 18 -15.29 22.50 -25.08
CA PRO A 18 -14.77 23.70 -24.45
C PRO A 18 -15.79 24.84 -24.51
N VAL A 19 -15.85 25.62 -23.45
CA VAL A 19 -16.75 26.74 -23.22
C VAL A 19 -15.92 27.91 -22.74
N LEU A 20 -16.17 29.09 -23.28
CA LEU A 20 -15.42 30.30 -23.00
C LEU A 20 -16.08 31.08 -21.87
N VAL A 21 -15.28 31.62 -20.95
CA VAL A 21 -15.74 32.42 -19.81
C VAL A 21 -15.05 33.79 -19.84
N LYS A 22 -15.83 34.85 -19.81
CA LYS A 22 -15.37 36.25 -19.75
C LYS A 22 -16.37 37.07 -18.92
N ASP A 23 -15.87 37.88 -17.99
CA ASP A 23 -16.66 38.77 -17.12
C ASP A 23 -17.81 38.07 -16.37
N ASN A 24 -17.58 36.82 -15.93
CA ASN A 24 -18.58 35.95 -15.31
C ASN A 24 -19.77 35.56 -16.21
N PHE A 25 -19.60 35.67 -17.53
CA PHE A 25 -20.53 35.14 -18.54
C PHE A 25 -19.93 33.95 -19.27
N ILE A 26 -20.80 33.06 -19.73
CA ILE A 26 -20.43 31.79 -20.36
C ILE A 26 -20.85 31.80 -21.82
N TYR A 27 -19.92 31.43 -22.71
CA TYR A 27 -20.13 31.45 -24.16
C TYR A 27 -19.83 30.09 -24.80
N LYS A 28 -20.73 29.62 -25.65
CA LYS A 28 -20.61 28.39 -26.43
C LYS A 28 -20.06 28.68 -27.82
N LEU A 29 -19.14 27.87 -28.31
CA LEU A 29 -18.64 27.98 -29.68
C LEU A 29 -19.79 27.72 -30.66
N ASN A 30 -20.01 28.66 -31.57
CA ASN A 30 -21.05 28.61 -32.58
C ASN A 30 -20.47 28.19 -33.95
N LYS A 31 -19.43 28.89 -34.40
CA LYS A 31 -18.76 28.60 -35.68
C LYS A 31 -17.29 28.99 -35.66
N THR A 32 -16.49 28.31 -36.48
CA THR A 32 -15.09 28.66 -36.73
C THR A 32 -14.92 28.98 -38.21
N THR A 33 -14.22 30.06 -38.51
CA THR A 33 -13.83 30.45 -39.87
C THR A 33 -12.31 30.35 -40.02
N ASN A 34 -11.78 30.58 -41.22
CA ASN A 34 -10.33 30.48 -41.49
C ASN A 34 -9.46 31.43 -40.65
N SER A 35 -10.04 32.47 -40.04
CA SER A 35 -9.29 33.44 -39.23
C SER A 35 -9.87 33.69 -37.84
N THR A 36 -11.16 33.42 -37.61
CA THR A 36 -11.83 33.78 -36.35
C THR A 36 -12.80 32.70 -35.84
N LYS A 37 -12.82 32.51 -34.51
CA LYS A 37 -13.78 31.67 -33.79
C LYS A 37 -14.90 32.57 -33.23
N TYR A 38 -16.14 32.15 -33.42
CA TYR A 38 -17.34 32.88 -32.99
C TYR A 38 -18.04 32.11 -31.88
N TYR A 39 -18.24 32.78 -30.76
CA TYR A 39 -18.94 32.28 -29.59
C TYR A 39 -20.24 33.06 -29.38
N ARG A 40 -21.27 32.39 -28.87
CA ARG A 40 -22.57 32.99 -28.49
C ARG A 40 -22.80 32.74 -27.00
N CYS A 41 -23.45 33.68 -26.30
CA CYS A 41 -23.85 33.48 -24.92
C CYS A 41 -24.60 32.15 -24.73
N ALA A 42 -24.36 31.47 -23.62
CA ALA A 42 -24.94 30.17 -23.32
C ALA A 42 -26.44 30.22 -23.00
N GLU A 43 -26.93 31.39 -22.55
CA GLU A 43 -28.31 31.67 -22.17
C GLU A 43 -29.21 31.84 -23.39
N GLN A 44 -30.40 31.23 -23.39
CA GLN A 44 -31.23 31.12 -24.59
C GLN A 44 -31.82 32.48 -25.02
N SER A 45 -32.13 33.33 -24.06
CA SER A 45 -32.69 34.66 -24.26
C SER A 45 -31.62 35.71 -24.63
N CYS A 46 -30.33 35.36 -24.53
CA CYS A 46 -29.22 36.29 -24.77
C CYS A 46 -28.69 36.19 -26.21
N THR A 47 -28.39 37.35 -26.80
CA THR A 47 -27.92 37.47 -28.20
C THR A 47 -26.45 37.89 -28.32
N VAL A 48 -25.76 38.10 -27.20
CA VAL A 48 -24.36 38.55 -27.18
C VAL A 48 -23.46 37.51 -27.88
N THR A 49 -22.60 38.02 -28.76
CA THR A 49 -21.56 37.22 -29.41
C THR A 49 -20.16 37.72 -29.11
N LEU A 50 -19.22 36.79 -28.98
CA LEU A 50 -17.82 37.04 -28.67
C LEU A 50 -16.95 36.38 -29.74
N HIS A 51 -16.00 37.12 -30.30
CA HIS A 51 -15.11 36.66 -31.35
C HIS A 51 -13.69 36.58 -30.82
N THR A 52 -13.01 35.47 -31.07
CA THR A 52 -11.57 35.32 -30.84
C THR A 52 -10.85 35.03 -32.15
N ASP A 53 -9.54 35.24 -32.17
CA ASP A 53 -8.69 34.72 -33.24
C ASP A 53 -8.49 33.20 -33.08
N LEU A 54 -7.71 32.58 -33.97
CA LEU A 54 -7.40 31.15 -33.88
C LEU A 54 -6.58 30.77 -32.64
N ASN A 55 -5.84 31.73 -32.07
CA ASN A 55 -5.01 31.61 -30.88
C ASN A 55 -5.75 31.96 -29.58
N ASP A 56 -7.08 32.07 -29.64
CA ASP A 56 -7.96 32.34 -28.49
C ASP A 56 -7.76 33.73 -27.84
N VAL A 57 -7.21 34.69 -28.59
CA VAL A 57 -7.12 36.11 -28.20
C VAL A 57 -8.43 36.81 -28.55
N LEU A 58 -8.94 37.62 -27.62
CA LEU A 58 -10.18 38.37 -27.82
C LEU A 58 -10.04 39.36 -28.98
N VAL A 59 -10.92 39.26 -29.97
CA VAL A 59 -10.98 40.18 -31.10
C VAL A 59 -12.12 41.19 -30.93
N LYS A 60 -13.33 40.72 -30.57
CA LYS A 60 -14.51 41.60 -30.46
C LYS A 60 -15.62 41.00 -29.59
N VAL A 61 -16.30 41.85 -28.82
CA VAL A 61 -17.59 41.52 -28.17
C VAL A 61 -18.68 42.35 -28.83
N LYS A 62 -19.85 41.76 -29.12
CA LYS A 62 -20.98 42.44 -29.76
C LYS A 62 -22.26 42.21 -28.96
N GLY A 63 -22.89 43.31 -28.55
CA GLY A 63 -24.14 43.35 -27.77
C GLY A 63 -23.89 43.42 -26.27
N ASP A 64 -24.96 43.73 -25.53
CA ASP A 64 -24.99 43.77 -24.07
C ASP A 64 -25.83 42.61 -23.53
N HIS A 65 -25.43 42.07 -22.37
CA HIS A 65 -26.14 40.94 -21.76
C HIS A 65 -27.48 41.38 -21.20
N SER A 66 -28.51 40.57 -21.47
CA SER A 66 -29.86 40.74 -20.96
C SER A 66 -30.12 40.02 -19.63
N HIS A 67 -29.05 39.54 -18.98
CA HIS A 67 -29.10 38.78 -17.74
C HIS A 67 -27.88 39.12 -16.86
N PRO A 68 -27.98 38.97 -15.53
CA PRO A 68 -26.86 39.22 -14.64
C PRO A 68 -25.73 38.19 -14.82
N PRO A 69 -24.48 38.52 -14.43
CA PRO A 69 -23.38 37.58 -14.38
C PRO A 69 -23.64 36.47 -13.36
N GLU A 70 -23.14 35.26 -13.63
CA GLU A 70 -23.36 34.06 -12.80
C GLU A 70 -22.03 33.50 -12.25
N PRO A 71 -21.38 34.19 -11.30
CA PRO A 71 -20.09 33.75 -10.75
C PRO A 71 -20.18 32.38 -10.08
N ASP A 72 -21.26 32.11 -9.33
CA ASP A 72 -21.46 30.84 -8.62
C ASP A 72 -21.53 29.64 -9.59
N GLU A 73 -22.17 29.80 -10.76
CA GLU A 73 -22.28 28.73 -11.75
C GLU A 73 -20.93 28.39 -12.39
N ILE A 74 -20.05 29.39 -12.52
CA ILE A 74 -18.69 29.23 -13.02
C ILE A 74 -17.83 28.52 -11.98
N GLU A 75 -17.94 28.91 -10.71
CA GLU A 75 -17.23 28.29 -9.62
C GLU A 75 -17.62 26.81 -9.46
N ILE A 76 -18.91 26.48 -9.50
CA ILE A 76 -19.37 25.08 -9.42
C ILE A 76 -18.86 24.24 -10.61
N ARG A 77 -18.73 24.84 -11.80
CA ARG A 77 -18.10 24.15 -12.94
C ARG A 77 -16.61 23.92 -12.73
N LYS A 78 -15.88 24.88 -12.15
CA LYS A 78 -14.48 24.70 -11.75
C LYS A 78 -14.35 23.58 -10.71
N PHE A 79 -15.24 23.55 -9.71
CA PHE A 79 -15.30 22.49 -8.70
C PHE A 79 -15.48 21.10 -9.35
N LYS A 80 -16.49 20.94 -10.22
CA LYS A 80 -16.72 19.68 -10.95
C LYS A 80 -15.54 19.28 -11.82
N HIS A 81 -14.88 20.26 -12.45
CA HIS A 81 -13.67 20.02 -13.24
C HIS A 81 -12.54 19.47 -12.37
N ASN A 82 -12.24 20.12 -11.24
CA ASN A 82 -11.20 19.70 -10.31
C ASN A 82 -11.48 18.31 -9.72
N LEU A 83 -12.71 18.05 -9.29
CA LEU A 83 -13.13 16.71 -8.84
C LEU A 83 -12.88 15.65 -9.91
N LYS A 84 -13.18 15.95 -11.18
CA LYS A 84 -12.96 15.01 -12.29
C LYS A 84 -11.46 14.78 -12.52
N GLN A 85 -10.64 15.82 -12.49
CA GLN A 85 -9.18 15.69 -12.64
C GLN A 85 -8.57 14.88 -11.50
N ARG A 86 -8.90 15.20 -10.24
CA ARG A 86 -8.43 14.46 -9.07
C ARG A 86 -8.92 13.02 -9.08
N ALA A 87 -10.17 12.77 -9.47
CA ALA A 87 -10.70 11.41 -9.59
C ALA A 87 -9.94 10.56 -10.62
N ILE A 88 -9.41 11.18 -11.68
CA ILE A 88 -8.60 10.51 -12.71
C ILE A 88 -7.17 10.25 -12.21
N GLN A 89 -6.55 11.24 -11.57
CA GLN A 89 -5.14 11.21 -11.17
C GLN A 89 -4.90 10.45 -9.86
N GLU A 90 -5.85 10.51 -8.92
CA GLU A 90 -5.69 9.97 -7.58
C GLU A 90 -6.43 8.63 -7.39
N THR A 91 -5.89 7.83 -6.47
CA THR A 91 -6.37 6.49 -6.11
C THR A 91 -7.26 6.52 -4.87
N VAL A 92 -7.37 7.71 -4.25
CA VAL A 92 -8.16 7.98 -3.07
C VAL A 92 -9.65 7.70 -3.37
N PRO A 93 -10.42 7.18 -2.38
CA PRO A 93 -11.86 7.03 -2.52
C PRO A 93 -12.52 8.36 -2.92
N ILE A 94 -13.45 8.31 -3.89
CA ILE A 94 -14.21 9.49 -4.35
C ILE A 94 -14.86 10.29 -3.21
N PRO A 95 -15.42 9.66 -2.15
CA PRO A 95 -15.93 10.41 -0.99
C PRO A 95 -14.89 11.35 -0.40
N LYS A 96 -13.67 10.83 -0.16
CA LYS A 96 -12.61 11.61 0.46
C LYS A 96 -12.08 12.72 -0.47
N ILE A 97 -12.01 12.47 -1.78
CA ILE A 97 -11.67 13.52 -2.76
C ILE A 97 -12.72 14.64 -2.71
N TYR A 98 -14.01 14.27 -2.62
CA TYR A 98 -15.11 15.22 -2.53
C TYR A 98 -15.01 16.09 -1.27
N ASP A 99 -14.80 15.48 -0.10
CA ASP A 99 -14.70 16.19 1.17
C ASP A 99 -13.50 17.17 1.20
N GLU A 100 -12.35 16.72 0.70
CA GLU A 100 -11.14 17.54 0.62
C GLU A 100 -11.30 18.72 -0.34
N GLU A 101 -11.87 18.50 -1.53
CA GLU A 101 -12.13 19.60 -2.46
C GLU A 101 -13.22 20.53 -1.94
N SER A 102 -14.27 20.00 -1.30
CA SER A 102 -15.32 20.83 -0.69
C SER A 102 -14.76 21.72 0.40
N SER A 103 -13.73 21.26 1.13
CA SER A 103 -13.06 22.05 2.16
C SER A 103 -12.12 23.12 1.58
N ARG A 104 -11.55 22.88 0.39
CA ARG A 104 -10.67 23.83 -0.32
C ARG A 104 -11.47 24.90 -1.07
N PHE A 105 -12.72 24.59 -1.39
CA PHE A 105 -13.58 25.46 -2.16
C PHE A 105 -14.19 26.53 -1.26
N CYS A 106 -13.87 27.80 -1.53
CA CYS A 106 -14.39 28.93 -0.75
C CYS A 106 -15.85 29.16 -1.18
N LEU A 107 -16.80 28.75 -0.35
CA LEU A 107 -18.22 28.80 -0.68
C LEU A 107 -18.84 30.15 -0.29
N THR A 108 -19.55 30.81 -1.20
CA THR A 108 -20.56 31.81 -0.81
C THR A 108 -21.82 31.08 -0.33
N SER A 109 -22.68 31.75 0.44
CA SER A 109 -23.94 31.18 0.94
C SER A 109 -24.86 30.66 -0.18
N LEU A 110 -24.78 31.24 -1.38
CA LEU A 110 -25.51 30.78 -2.56
C LEU A 110 -24.86 29.56 -3.23
N SER A 111 -23.52 29.50 -3.28
CA SER A 111 -22.81 28.36 -3.86
C SER A 111 -23.04 27.06 -3.08
N ILE A 112 -23.24 27.14 -1.75
CA ILE A 112 -23.55 25.97 -0.90
C ILE A 112 -24.87 25.32 -1.33
N ALA A 113 -25.89 26.14 -1.61
CA ALA A 113 -27.23 25.65 -1.95
C ALA A 113 -27.28 24.92 -3.31
N ILE A 114 -26.38 25.28 -4.23
CA ILE A 114 -26.31 24.74 -5.60
C ILE A 114 -25.23 23.65 -5.70
N LEU A 115 -24.47 23.40 -4.63
CA LEU A 115 -23.39 22.42 -4.64
C LEU A 115 -23.98 21.01 -4.87
N PRO A 116 -23.54 20.29 -5.92
CA PRO A 116 -24.05 18.97 -6.25
C PRO A 116 -23.73 17.94 -5.15
N ALA A 117 -24.71 17.15 -4.73
CA ALA A 117 -24.48 16.14 -3.71
C ALA A 117 -23.47 15.09 -4.18
N GLN A 118 -22.61 14.63 -3.26
CA GLN A 118 -21.57 13.64 -3.57
C GLN A 118 -22.10 12.40 -4.31
N ARG A 119 -23.25 11.88 -3.88
CA ARG A 119 -23.90 10.69 -4.49
C ARG A 119 -24.28 10.90 -5.97
N GLU A 120 -24.61 12.12 -6.37
CA GLU A 120 -25.04 12.45 -7.73
C GLU A 120 -23.86 12.45 -8.70
N ILE A 121 -22.69 12.90 -8.24
CA ILE A 121 -21.49 13.01 -9.09
C ILE A 121 -20.64 11.74 -9.04
N ALA A 122 -20.73 10.95 -7.96
CA ALA A 122 -19.90 9.77 -7.74
C ALA A 122 -19.94 8.78 -8.93
N GLY A 123 -21.11 8.56 -9.53
CA GLY A 123 -21.25 7.71 -10.72
C GLY A 123 -20.46 8.22 -11.92
N SER A 124 -20.54 9.52 -12.20
CA SER A 124 -19.83 10.17 -13.32
C SER A 124 -18.31 10.21 -13.10
N LEU A 125 -17.87 10.45 -11.86
CA LEU A 125 -16.45 10.42 -11.50
C LEU A 125 -15.88 9.01 -11.61
N ASN A 126 -16.60 8.00 -11.11
CA ASN A 126 -16.21 6.60 -11.25
C ASN A 126 -16.18 6.17 -12.73
N LYS A 127 -17.14 6.61 -13.55
CA LYS A 127 -17.13 6.36 -15.00
C LYS A 127 -15.93 7.02 -15.69
N SER A 128 -15.62 8.27 -15.33
CA SER A 128 -14.46 9.00 -15.87
C SER A 128 -13.15 8.31 -15.50
N ARG A 129 -13.02 7.83 -14.26
CA ARG A 129 -11.91 7.01 -13.79
C ARG A 129 -11.79 5.71 -14.60
N ARG A 130 -12.92 5.02 -14.85
CA ARG A 130 -12.96 3.78 -15.65
C ARG A 130 -12.56 3.98 -17.12
N LEU A 131 -12.95 5.09 -17.72
CA LEU A 131 -12.63 5.40 -19.13
C LEU A 131 -11.14 5.64 -19.37
N GLN A 132 -10.38 6.01 -18.32
CA GLN A 132 -8.93 6.17 -18.40
C GLN A 132 -8.16 4.97 -17.83
N THR A 133 -8.81 4.06 -17.12
CA THR A 133 -8.16 2.80 -16.73
C THR A 133 -8.08 1.87 -17.93
N PRO A 134 -6.93 1.20 -18.14
CA PRO A 134 -6.81 0.18 -19.16
C PRO A 134 -7.84 -0.94 -18.94
N VAL A 135 -8.09 -1.71 -20.01
CA VAL A 135 -8.92 -2.90 -19.94
C VAL A 135 -8.42 -3.79 -18.79
N ILE A 136 -9.35 -4.27 -17.95
CA ILE A 136 -9.00 -5.18 -16.86
C ILE A 136 -8.62 -6.51 -17.51
N PRO A 137 -7.40 -7.02 -17.30
CA PRO A 137 -6.97 -8.26 -17.91
C PRO A 137 -7.60 -9.46 -17.22
N ASP A 138 -8.02 -10.44 -18.00
CA ASP A 138 -8.57 -11.71 -17.52
C ASP A 138 -7.49 -12.81 -17.36
N SER A 139 -6.26 -12.55 -17.83
CA SER A 139 -5.13 -13.46 -17.75
C SER A 139 -3.84 -12.72 -17.38
N GLN A 140 -2.75 -13.45 -17.13
CA GLN A 140 -1.43 -12.86 -16.83
C GLN A 140 -0.69 -12.34 -18.09
N THR A 141 -1.21 -12.60 -19.30
CA THR A 141 -0.57 -12.26 -20.59
C THR A 141 -1.03 -10.90 -21.13
N PHE A 142 -0.90 -9.85 -20.32
CA PHE A 142 -1.33 -8.49 -20.66
C PHE A 142 -0.16 -7.51 -20.61
N ASP A 143 -0.22 -6.42 -21.37
CA ASP A 143 0.81 -5.39 -21.30
C ASP A 143 0.55 -4.43 -20.15
N ILE A 144 1.62 -4.00 -19.47
CA ILE A 144 1.55 -3.03 -18.39
C ILE A 144 1.85 -1.65 -18.98
N PRO A 145 0.87 -0.72 -18.98
CA PRO A 145 1.12 0.63 -19.47
C PRO A 145 2.17 1.35 -18.62
N GLU A 146 2.88 2.28 -19.26
CA GLU A 146 4.03 2.98 -18.64
C GLU A 146 3.71 3.68 -17.32
N VAL A 147 2.49 4.22 -17.18
CA VAL A 147 2.01 4.87 -15.96
C VAL A 147 1.98 3.91 -14.76
N TYR A 148 1.82 2.61 -15.01
CA TYR A 148 1.78 1.56 -13.98
C TYR A 148 3.14 0.90 -13.75
N SER A 149 4.12 1.08 -14.64
CA SER A 149 5.49 0.57 -14.46
C SER A 149 6.41 1.55 -13.72
N LYS A 150 5.96 2.79 -13.48
CA LYS A 150 6.74 3.86 -12.85
C LYS A 150 6.20 4.26 -11.46
N THR A 151 7.00 4.98 -10.68
CA THR A 151 6.56 5.62 -9.42
C THR A 151 5.73 6.88 -9.71
N LEU A 152 5.13 7.48 -8.67
CA LEU A 152 4.47 8.79 -8.79
C LEU A 152 5.44 9.94 -9.18
N LYS A 153 6.76 9.70 -9.08
CA LYS A 153 7.82 10.62 -9.52
C LYS A 153 8.38 10.27 -10.89
N ASN A 154 7.75 9.35 -11.63
CA ASN A 154 8.18 8.84 -12.94
C ASN A 154 9.51 8.07 -12.95
N GLU A 155 9.91 7.50 -11.81
CA GLU A 155 11.09 6.62 -11.74
C GLU A 155 10.68 5.16 -12.02
N PRO A 156 11.61 4.27 -12.45
CA PRO A 156 11.32 2.86 -12.60
C PRO A 156 10.80 2.24 -11.30
N PHE A 157 9.67 1.53 -11.38
CA PHE A 157 9.08 0.84 -10.24
C PHE A 157 8.84 -0.64 -10.49
N LEU A 158 8.39 -1.01 -11.68
CA LEU A 158 8.36 -2.41 -12.12
C LEU A 158 9.77 -2.81 -12.58
N CYS A 159 10.47 -3.59 -11.77
CA CYS A 159 11.84 -4.03 -12.06
C CYS A 159 11.91 -5.45 -12.63
N ILE A 160 10.95 -6.31 -12.28
CA ILE A 160 10.90 -7.68 -12.80
C ILE A 160 9.56 -7.89 -13.46
N ASP A 161 9.61 -8.26 -14.73
CA ASP A 161 8.47 -8.68 -15.52
C ASP A 161 8.90 -9.88 -16.37
N LYS A 162 8.70 -11.09 -15.85
CA LYS A 162 9.21 -12.33 -16.47
C LYS A 162 8.19 -13.46 -16.41
N PHE A 163 8.21 -14.31 -17.43
CA PHE A 163 7.42 -15.53 -17.49
C PHE A 163 8.27 -16.73 -17.07
N ILE A 164 7.88 -17.44 -16.00
CA ILE A 164 8.53 -18.69 -15.57
C ILE A 164 8.19 -19.84 -16.55
N ARG A 165 6.95 -19.85 -17.06
CA ARG A 165 6.41 -20.77 -18.08
C ARG A 165 5.46 -20.01 -18.99
N ARG A 166 5.02 -20.61 -20.10
CA ARG A 166 4.17 -19.98 -21.15
C ARG A 166 3.00 -19.10 -20.65
N LYS A 167 2.44 -19.34 -19.46
CA LYS A 167 1.32 -18.56 -18.89
C LYS A 167 1.50 -18.12 -17.43
N THR A 168 2.67 -18.33 -16.83
CA THR A 168 2.91 -17.97 -15.41
C THR A 168 3.92 -16.84 -15.34
N ARG A 169 3.43 -15.65 -15.02
CA ARG A 169 4.19 -14.40 -14.95
C ARG A 169 4.51 -14.06 -13.51
N VAL A 170 5.68 -13.49 -13.27
CA VAL A 170 6.06 -12.87 -12.00
C VAL A 170 6.30 -11.39 -12.26
N LEU A 171 5.63 -10.56 -11.47
CA LEU A 171 5.83 -9.12 -11.47
C LEU A 171 6.43 -8.69 -10.14
N VAL A 172 7.49 -7.89 -10.15
CA VAL A 172 8.06 -7.33 -8.92
C VAL A 172 8.19 -5.82 -9.04
N PHE A 173 7.55 -5.15 -8.10
CA PHE A 173 7.57 -3.71 -7.94
C PHE A 173 8.48 -3.32 -6.77
N VAL A 174 9.52 -2.55 -7.07
CA VAL A 174 10.50 -2.06 -6.10
C VAL A 174 11.17 -0.81 -6.66
N SER A 175 11.34 0.23 -5.85
CA SER A 175 12.15 1.40 -6.22
C SER A 175 13.60 1.24 -5.79
N ARG A 176 14.51 2.04 -6.36
CA ARG A 176 15.95 2.01 -6.04
C ARG A 176 16.22 2.18 -4.54
N GLU A 177 15.56 3.14 -3.90
CA GLU A 177 15.71 3.39 -2.46
C GLU A 177 15.19 2.24 -1.62
N GLN A 178 14.05 1.65 -2.01
CA GLN A 178 13.48 0.50 -1.33
C GLN A 178 14.35 -0.75 -1.47
N LEU A 179 14.91 -1.00 -2.65
CA LEU A 179 15.84 -2.11 -2.86
C LEU A 179 17.11 -1.91 -2.03
N THR A 180 17.66 -0.70 -2.02
CA THR A 180 18.84 -0.37 -1.20
C THR A 180 18.55 -0.65 0.28
N LEU A 181 17.40 -0.19 0.80
CA LEU A 181 17.00 -0.44 2.19
C LEU A 181 16.83 -1.94 2.48
N LEU A 182 16.23 -2.70 1.56
CA LEU A 182 16.02 -4.14 1.73
C LEU A 182 17.36 -4.89 1.86
N PHE A 183 18.37 -4.52 1.07
CA PHE A 183 19.66 -5.19 1.05
C PHE A 183 20.62 -4.68 2.15
N GLU A 184 20.45 -3.44 2.62
CA GLU A 184 21.13 -2.91 3.81
C GLU A 184 20.56 -3.46 5.13
N SER A 185 19.31 -3.94 5.12
CA SER A 185 18.63 -4.39 6.33
C SER A 185 19.22 -5.70 6.86
N SER A 186 19.61 -5.71 8.12
CA SER A 186 20.07 -6.93 8.82
C SER A 186 18.94 -7.92 9.10
N ILE A 187 17.71 -7.43 9.24
CA ILE A 187 16.50 -8.22 9.49
C ILE A 187 15.52 -7.95 8.36
N ILE A 188 15.06 -9.03 7.71
CA ILE A 188 14.08 -8.99 6.64
C ILE A 188 12.84 -9.79 7.05
N PHE A 189 11.66 -9.16 6.95
CA PHE A 189 10.38 -9.86 7.05
C PHE A 189 9.84 -10.18 5.67
N MET A 190 9.26 -11.36 5.55
CA MET A 190 8.68 -11.83 4.30
C MET A 190 7.29 -12.34 4.61
N ASP A 191 6.29 -11.79 3.94
CA ASP A 191 4.90 -12.17 4.18
C ASP A 191 4.09 -12.11 2.89
N GLY A 192 3.21 -13.09 2.72
CA GLY A 192 2.43 -13.27 1.52
C GLY A 192 0.94 -13.21 1.81
N THR A 193 0.24 -12.26 1.19
CA THR A 193 -1.21 -12.07 1.39
C THR A 193 -2.06 -12.42 0.18
N PHE A 194 -3.17 -13.10 0.46
CA PHE A 194 -4.14 -13.58 -0.55
C PHE A 194 -5.23 -12.55 -0.84
N SER A 195 -5.82 -11.94 0.19
CA SER A 195 -6.96 -11.02 0.04
C SER A 195 -6.61 -9.74 -0.74
N ALA A 196 -5.36 -9.29 -0.66
CA ALA A 196 -4.86 -8.16 -1.42
C ALA A 196 -4.50 -8.51 -2.88
N SER A 197 -4.42 -9.81 -3.22
CA SER A 197 -3.96 -10.26 -4.53
C SER A 197 -5.00 -10.06 -5.62
N PRO A 198 -4.64 -9.45 -6.77
CA PRO A 198 -5.50 -9.43 -7.93
C PRO A 198 -5.89 -10.83 -8.37
N SER A 199 -7.12 -11.02 -8.86
CA SER A 199 -7.69 -12.34 -9.19
C SER A 199 -6.87 -13.15 -10.21
N ILE A 200 -6.02 -12.49 -11.00
CA ILE A 200 -5.11 -13.12 -11.96
C ILE A 200 -3.82 -13.68 -11.32
N PHE A 201 -3.56 -13.41 -10.04
CA PHE A 201 -2.41 -13.90 -9.27
C PHE A 201 -2.86 -14.56 -7.97
N ASP A 202 -2.17 -15.64 -7.56
CA ASP A 202 -2.52 -16.38 -6.34
C ASP A 202 -2.16 -15.59 -5.08
N GLN A 203 -1.08 -14.80 -5.10
CA GLN A 203 -0.57 -14.14 -3.90
C GLN A 203 0.20 -12.85 -4.21
N VAL A 204 0.09 -11.89 -3.29
CA VAL A 204 1.01 -10.75 -3.17
C VAL A 204 2.05 -11.10 -2.10
N TYR A 205 3.29 -11.25 -2.52
CA TYR A 205 4.43 -11.47 -1.65
C TYR A 205 5.14 -10.15 -1.36
N SER A 206 5.26 -9.78 -0.09
CA SER A 206 5.83 -8.51 0.33
C SER A 206 7.10 -8.72 1.14
N LEU A 207 8.12 -7.93 0.83
CA LEU A 207 9.42 -7.96 1.50
C LEU A 207 9.57 -6.69 2.31
N HIS A 208 9.94 -6.82 3.58
CA HIS A 208 10.11 -5.69 4.47
C HIS A 208 11.51 -5.65 5.05
N GLY A 209 12.09 -4.45 5.08
CA GLY A 209 13.37 -4.17 5.73
C GLY A 209 13.17 -3.27 6.94
N ILE A 210 14.15 -3.26 7.84
CA ILE A 210 14.14 -2.42 9.05
C ILE A 210 15.15 -1.29 8.91
N LYS A 211 14.70 -0.05 9.11
CA LYS A 211 15.58 1.11 9.25
C LYS A 211 15.00 2.08 10.27
N TYR A 212 15.85 2.73 11.07
CA TYR A 212 15.41 3.65 12.14
C TYR A 212 14.35 3.03 13.09
N GLN A 213 14.52 1.76 13.44
CA GLN A 213 13.59 0.99 14.28
C GLN A 213 12.15 0.89 13.71
N GLN A 214 11.96 1.17 12.42
CA GLN A 214 10.71 0.98 11.70
C GLN A 214 10.84 -0.08 10.62
N CYS A 215 9.74 -0.80 10.41
CA CYS A 215 9.60 -1.77 9.33
C CYS A 215 8.99 -1.10 8.10
N PHE A 216 9.63 -1.29 6.94
CA PHE A 216 9.22 -0.71 5.67
C PHE A 216 8.98 -1.79 4.63
N ALA A 217 7.82 -1.75 3.98
CA ALA A 217 7.57 -2.56 2.80
C ALA A 217 8.44 -2.05 1.64
N CYS A 218 9.38 -2.88 1.22
CA CYS A 218 10.40 -2.55 0.24
C CYS A 218 10.05 -3.09 -1.15
N ALA A 219 9.64 -4.35 -1.24
CA ALA A 219 9.33 -4.97 -2.53
C ALA A 219 7.97 -5.66 -2.48
N PHE A 220 7.27 -5.62 -3.61
CA PHE A 220 5.98 -6.26 -3.83
C PHE A 220 6.07 -7.19 -5.04
N GLY A 221 6.03 -8.50 -4.81
CA GLY A 221 5.95 -9.53 -5.82
C GLY A 221 4.52 -10.00 -6.03
N LEU A 222 4.02 -9.98 -7.26
CA LEU A 222 2.82 -10.71 -7.65
C LEU A 222 3.23 -12.08 -8.17
N LEU A 223 2.85 -13.11 -7.44
CA LEU A 223 3.25 -14.49 -7.70
C LEU A 223 2.09 -15.29 -8.31
N PRO A 224 2.37 -16.14 -9.33
CA PRO A 224 1.37 -16.93 -9.99
C PRO A 224 0.96 -18.17 -9.18
N ASP A 225 1.83 -18.66 -8.28
CA ASP A 225 1.56 -19.79 -7.39
C ASP A 225 2.45 -19.75 -6.14
N ARG A 226 2.15 -20.63 -5.17
CA ARG A 226 2.91 -20.80 -3.91
C ARG A 226 3.97 -21.90 -3.97
N LYS A 227 4.52 -22.18 -5.14
CA LYS A 227 5.45 -23.32 -5.29
C LYS A 227 6.89 -22.89 -5.03
N LYS A 228 7.68 -23.81 -4.46
CA LYS A 228 9.13 -23.63 -4.23
C LYS A 228 9.91 -23.10 -5.44
N PRO A 229 9.66 -23.54 -6.69
CA PRO A 229 10.35 -23.00 -7.87
C PRO A 229 10.06 -21.51 -8.12
N THR A 230 8.83 -21.07 -7.86
CA THR A 230 8.39 -19.68 -8.05
C THR A 230 9.07 -18.75 -7.04
N TYR A 231 9.14 -19.17 -5.77
CA TYR A 231 9.91 -18.44 -4.77
C TYR A 231 11.40 -18.43 -5.11
N LYS A 232 11.99 -19.57 -5.49
CA LYS A 232 13.41 -19.63 -5.88
C LYS A 232 13.72 -18.67 -7.04
N PHE A 233 12.84 -18.61 -8.04
CA PHE A 233 12.96 -17.67 -9.16
C PHE A 233 12.90 -16.21 -8.69
N LEU A 234 11.92 -15.84 -7.86
CA LEU A 234 11.80 -14.50 -7.28
C LEU A 234 13.10 -14.07 -6.58
N PHE A 235 13.65 -14.93 -5.73
CA PHE A 235 14.88 -14.63 -5.00
C PHE A 235 16.11 -14.50 -5.88
N GLN A 236 16.22 -15.33 -6.93
CA GLN A 236 17.32 -15.24 -7.89
C GLN A 236 17.26 -13.91 -8.64
N GLU A 237 16.08 -13.50 -9.09
CA GLU A 237 15.90 -12.23 -9.80
C GLU A 237 16.20 -11.01 -8.91
N LEU A 238 15.78 -11.03 -7.64
CA LEU A 238 16.13 -9.98 -6.69
C LEU A 238 17.64 -9.89 -6.43
N LYS A 239 18.34 -11.03 -6.38
CA LYS A 239 19.80 -11.06 -6.26
C LYS A 239 20.49 -10.51 -7.50
N ASN A 240 19.99 -10.83 -8.69
CA ASN A 240 20.53 -10.30 -9.94
C ASN A 240 20.39 -8.77 -9.99
N LEU A 241 19.21 -8.24 -9.65
CA LEU A 241 18.98 -6.79 -9.55
C LEU A 241 19.93 -6.12 -8.54
N ALA A 242 20.18 -6.76 -7.40
CA ALA A 242 21.12 -6.24 -6.41
C ALA A 242 22.57 -6.26 -6.91
N ALA A 243 22.97 -7.32 -7.62
CA ALA A 243 24.30 -7.42 -8.22
C ALA A 243 24.52 -6.34 -9.28
N GLU A 244 23.52 -6.05 -10.13
CA GLU A 244 23.56 -4.94 -11.09
C GLU A 244 23.76 -3.57 -10.40
N MET A 245 23.31 -3.45 -9.15
CA MET A 245 23.38 -2.23 -8.35
C MET A 245 24.57 -2.20 -7.37
N ASN A 246 25.47 -3.19 -7.42
CA ASN A 246 26.58 -3.38 -6.48
C ASN A 246 26.15 -3.44 -5.00
N LEU A 247 24.97 -3.99 -4.73
CA LEU A 247 24.45 -4.19 -3.37
C LEU A 247 24.76 -5.60 -2.87
N CYS A 248 25.41 -5.71 -1.70
CA CYS A 248 25.71 -7.00 -1.08
C CYS A 248 24.52 -7.47 -0.23
N PHE A 249 23.94 -8.62 -0.58
CA PHE A 249 22.86 -9.23 0.20
C PHE A 249 23.42 -10.08 1.34
N ASN A 250 23.38 -9.56 2.56
CA ASN A 250 23.80 -10.33 3.74
C ASN A 250 22.86 -10.11 4.95
N PRO A 251 21.57 -10.49 4.86
CA PRO A 251 20.68 -10.41 6.01
C PRO A 251 21.14 -11.40 7.08
N VAL A 252 21.19 -10.93 8.32
CA VAL A 252 21.54 -11.73 9.50
C VAL A 252 20.37 -12.63 9.89
N THR A 253 19.14 -12.15 9.72
CA THR A 253 17.92 -12.87 10.14
C THR A 253 16.81 -12.68 9.11
N ILE A 254 16.16 -13.78 8.71
CA ILE A 254 14.99 -13.77 7.81
C ILE A 254 13.81 -14.35 8.59
N MET A 255 12.71 -13.61 8.67
CA MET A 255 11.51 -14.01 9.41
C MET A 255 10.33 -14.16 8.45
N SER A 256 9.67 -15.32 8.48
CA SER A 256 8.48 -15.65 7.67
C SER A 256 7.50 -16.41 8.55
N ASP A 257 6.20 -16.13 8.39
CA ASP A 257 5.16 -16.82 9.15
C ASP A 257 4.91 -18.24 8.62
N PHE A 258 4.52 -19.12 9.54
CA PHE A 258 4.11 -20.51 9.26
C PHE A 258 2.59 -20.60 9.29
N GLU A 259 1.96 -21.07 8.20
CA GLU A 259 0.52 -21.32 8.17
C GLU A 259 0.21 -22.78 8.52
N THR A 260 -0.47 -23.03 9.65
CA THR A 260 -1.57 -24.03 9.80
C THR A 260 -2.10 -24.10 11.24
N GLY A 261 -3.43 -24.27 11.35
CA GLY A 261 -4.17 -24.30 12.62
C GLY A 261 -4.45 -25.71 13.13
N LEU A 262 -3.74 -26.10 14.19
CA LEU A 262 -4.08 -27.13 15.20
C LEU A 262 -3.22 -26.99 16.48
N ALA A 263 -2.24 -26.09 16.45
CA ALA A 263 -1.19 -25.89 17.42
C ALA A 263 -1.39 -24.52 18.10
N GLU A 264 -1.97 -24.50 19.30
CA GLU A 264 -1.99 -23.27 20.12
C GLU A 264 -1.14 -23.42 21.38
N ALA A 265 -1.21 -24.57 22.06
CA ALA A 265 -0.33 -24.88 23.19
C ALA A 265 1.10 -25.27 22.75
N ILE A 266 1.24 -26.21 21.80
CA ILE A 266 2.55 -26.55 21.23
C ILE A 266 3.12 -25.41 20.40
N HIS A 267 2.29 -24.60 19.76
CA HIS A 267 2.79 -23.45 19.02
C HIS A 267 3.37 -22.38 19.96
N SER A 268 2.79 -22.16 21.14
CA SER A 268 3.42 -21.29 22.15
C SER A 268 4.74 -21.87 22.68
N GLU A 269 4.83 -23.19 22.87
CA GLU A 269 6.05 -23.85 23.35
C GLU A 269 7.16 -23.87 22.28
N LEU A 270 6.84 -24.22 21.03
CA LEU A 270 7.78 -24.15 19.90
C LEU A 270 8.22 -22.71 19.59
N MET A 271 7.32 -21.73 19.74
CA MET A 271 7.71 -20.32 19.62
C MET A 271 8.53 -19.84 20.80
N ALA A 272 8.32 -20.37 22.01
CA ALA A 272 9.15 -20.05 23.17
C ALA A 272 10.60 -20.52 23.00
N LEU A 273 10.86 -21.60 22.26
CA LEU A 273 12.23 -22.01 21.89
C LEU A 273 13.00 -20.92 21.15
N SER A 274 12.31 -20.12 20.31
CA SER A 274 12.95 -18.98 19.62
C SER A 274 13.33 -17.83 20.56
N LEU A 275 12.79 -17.81 21.79
CA LEU A 275 13.00 -16.78 22.78
C LEU A 275 13.98 -17.20 23.89
N LEU A 276 14.54 -18.41 23.84
CA LEU A 276 15.53 -18.91 24.80
C LEU A 276 16.96 -18.54 24.37
N PRO A 277 17.89 -18.39 25.33
CA PRO A 277 19.32 -18.40 25.05
C PRO A 277 19.70 -19.60 24.18
N LEU A 278 20.56 -19.40 23.17
CA LEU A 278 20.91 -20.43 22.18
C LEU A 278 21.36 -21.77 22.78
N HIS A 279 22.08 -21.74 23.91
CA HIS A 279 22.57 -22.95 24.57
C HIS A 279 21.47 -23.78 25.25
N LEU A 280 20.33 -23.16 25.59
CA LEU A 280 19.20 -23.84 26.24
C LEU A 280 18.20 -24.42 25.23
N VAL A 281 18.24 -23.99 23.96
CA VAL A 281 17.24 -24.38 22.95
C VAL A 281 17.22 -25.89 22.72
N ILE A 282 18.40 -26.53 22.62
CA ILE A 282 18.51 -27.97 22.34
C ILE A 282 18.06 -28.79 23.56
N GLN A 283 18.49 -28.39 24.76
CA GLN A 283 18.11 -29.06 26.00
C GLN A 283 16.58 -28.99 26.22
N SER A 284 16.01 -27.78 26.10
CA SER A 284 14.56 -27.61 26.25
C SER A 284 13.74 -28.29 25.15
N SER A 285 14.30 -28.51 23.96
CA SER A 285 13.61 -29.30 22.93
C SER A 285 13.56 -30.79 23.25
N ASP A 286 14.62 -31.34 23.84
CA ASP A 286 14.63 -32.74 24.26
C ASP A 286 13.65 -32.97 25.43
N ASP A 287 13.66 -32.08 26.42
CA ASP A 287 12.71 -32.10 27.54
C ASP A 287 11.25 -32.00 27.06
N LEU A 288 10.99 -31.15 26.07
CA LEU A 288 9.68 -31.02 25.45
C LEU A 288 9.25 -32.31 24.72
N PHE A 289 10.16 -32.99 24.05
CA PHE A 289 9.86 -34.25 23.37
C PHE A 289 9.50 -35.36 24.36
N GLU A 290 10.25 -35.47 25.46
CA GLU A 290 9.97 -36.41 26.54
C GLU A 290 8.58 -36.16 27.16
N LEU A 291 8.21 -34.90 27.35
CA LEU A 291 6.86 -34.51 27.78
C LEU A 291 5.78 -34.93 26.77
N ILE A 292 6.04 -34.78 25.46
CA ILE A 292 5.12 -35.22 24.41
C ILE A 292 4.96 -36.75 24.42
N LEU A 293 6.05 -37.50 24.64
CA LEU A 293 6.02 -38.97 24.73
C LEU A 293 5.17 -39.48 25.92
N GLN A 294 5.08 -38.69 26.98
CA GLN A 294 4.27 -38.98 28.16
C GLN A 294 2.79 -38.57 28.01
N ALA A 295 2.43 -37.91 26.90
CA ALA A 295 1.06 -37.44 26.68
C ALA A 295 0.09 -38.61 26.36
N PRO A 296 -1.21 -38.47 26.69
CA PRO A 296 -2.24 -39.44 26.30
C PRO A 296 -2.24 -39.70 24.78
N SER A 297 -2.53 -40.93 24.35
CA SER A 297 -2.37 -41.38 22.95
C SER A 297 -3.04 -40.46 21.92
N ASN A 298 -4.24 -39.95 22.22
CA ASN A 298 -4.98 -39.03 21.37
C ASN A 298 -4.29 -37.66 21.15
N LYS A 299 -3.47 -37.21 22.10
CA LYS A 299 -2.64 -36.01 21.98
C LYS A 299 -1.28 -36.36 21.36
N PHE A 300 -0.68 -37.48 21.75
CA PHE A 300 0.58 -37.95 21.19
C PHE A 300 0.52 -38.12 19.66
N ASP A 301 -0.51 -38.80 19.15
CA ASP A 301 -0.70 -39.05 17.71
C ASP A 301 -0.89 -37.74 16.92
N LEU A 302 -1.42 -36.71 17.59
CA LEU A 302 -1.63 -35.37 17.03
C LEU A 302 -0.34 -34.54 17.00
N LEU A 303 0.49 -34.66 18.03
CA LEU A 303 1.58 -33.72 18.33
C LEU A 303 2.95 -34.24 17.85
N LYS A 304 3.16 -35.56 17.87
CA LYS A 304 4.42 -36.21 17.46
C LYS A 304 4.83 -35.88 16.02
N PRO A 305 3.94 -35.90 15.00
CA PRO A 305 4.34 -35.59 13.62
C PRO A 305 4.84 -34.14 13.46
N LEU A 306 4.20 -33.20 14.15
CA LEU A 306 4.58 -31.78 14.14
C LEU A 306 5.92 -31.55 14.83
N PHE A 307 6.12 -32.12 16.02
CA PHE A 307 7.39 -32.02 16.73
C PHE A 307 8.54 -32.67 15.94
N ASN A 308 8.32 -33.87 15.39
CA ASN A 308 9.32 -34.56 14.57
C ASN A 308 9.71 -33.73 13.34
N TYR A 309 8.77 -33.04 12.71
CA TYR A 309 9.08 -32.11 11.64
C TYR A 309 9.94 -30.95 12.15
N PHE A 310 9.57 -30.35 13.29
CA PHE A 310 10.30 -29.22 13.86
C PHE A 310 11.72 -29.59 14.28
N ASP A 311 11.89 -30.68 15.03
CA ASP A 311 13.18 -31.18 15.47
C ASP A 311 14.09 -31.53 14.27
N ASN A 312 13.59 -32.36 13.34
CA ASN A 312 14.40 -32.78 12.20
C ASN A 312 14.73 -31.62 11.25
N TYR A 313 13.83 -30.66 11.04
CA TYR A 313 14.09 -29.55 10.12
C TYR A 313 14.71 -28.34 10.82
N TRP A 314 14.03 -27.76 11.80
CA TRP A 314 14.41 -26.47 12.39
C TRP A 314 15.54 -26.57 13.42
N ILE A 315 15.62 -27.66 14.19
CA ILE A 315 16.67 -27.84 15.19
C ILE A 315 17.92 -28.47 14.55
N LYS A 316 17.75 -29.54 13.77
CA LYS A 316 18.86 -30.31 13.21
C LYS A 316 19.42 -29.79 11.87
N HIS A 317 18.59 -29.18 11.02
CA HIS A 317 19.01 -28.76 9.67
C HIS A 317 19.12 -27.24 9.46
N VAL A 318 18.33 -26.43 10.17
CA VAL A 318 18.41 -24.96 10.08
C VAL A 318 19.28 -24.43 11.22
N ASP A 319 20.28 -23.62 10.89
CA ASP A 319 21.11 -22.94 11.89
C ASP A 319 20.25 -22.14 12.89
N LEU A 320 20.39 -22.46 14.18
CA LEU A 320 19.67 -21.85 15.30
C LEU A 320 19.70 -20.32 15.26
N LYS A 321 20.82 -19.72 14.85
CA LYS A 321 20.97 -18.25 14.77
C LYS A 321 20.03 -17.59 13.76
N LYS A 322 19.47 -18.36 12.82
CA LYS A 322 18.60 -17.82 11.77
C LYS A 322 17.15 -17.63 12.21
N TRP A 323 16.71 -18.36 13.22
CA TRP A 323 15.31 -18.35 13.68
C TRP A 323 15.15 -18.04 15.17
N ASN A 324 16.22 -18.13 15.96
CA ASN A 324 16.22 -17.67 17.33
C ASN A 324 16.21 -16.12 17.38
N VAL A 325 15.26 -15.57 18.13
CA VAL A 325 15.01 -14.14 18.30
C VAL A 325 15.25 -13.67 19.74
N PHE A 326 15.97 -14.48 20.54
CA PHE A 326 16.37 -14.12 21.90
C PHE A 326 17.13 -12.80 21.89
N GLY A 327 16.78 -11.91 22.82
CA GLY A 327 17.42 -10.59 22.96
C GLY A 327 17.10 -9.56 21.87
N LEU A 328 16.45 -9.93 20.76
CA LEU A 328 16.10 -8.97 19.70
C LEU A 328 14.96 -8.05 20.13
N GLU A 329 14.95 -6.78 19.70
CA GLU A 329 13.81 -5.88 19.99
C GLU A 329 12.58 -6.15 19.11
N ILE A 330 12.78 -6.75 17.94
CA ILE A 330 11.72 -7.02 16.96
C ILE A 330 11.68 -8.52 16.74
N ARG A 331 10.62 -9.17 17.25
CA ARG A 331 10.55 -10.63 17.46
C ARG A 331 9.41 -11.33 16.70
N THR A 332 8.53 -10.57 16.05
CA THR A 332 7.31 -11.10 15.42
C THR A 332 7.02 -10.37 14.13
N ASN A 333 6.29 -11.02 13.23
CA ASN A 333 5.85 -10.43 11.97
C ASN A 333 4.70 -9.39 12.11
N ASN A 334 4.38 -8.95 13.34
CA ASN A 334 3.32 -7.96 13.62
C ASN A 334 3.41 -6.70 12.75
N ASN A 335 4.63 -6.31 12.37
CA ASN A 335 4.83 -5.15 11.51
C ASN A 335 4.36 -5.42 10.06
N ALA A 336 4.62 -6.60 9.50
CA ALA A 336 4.08 -6.96 8.19
C ALA A 336 2.57 -7.21 8.28
N GLU A 337 2.07 -7.89 9.32
CA GLU A 337 0.63 -8.04 9.56
C GLU A 337 -0.08 -6.67 9.60
N GLY A 338 0.49 -5.70 10.34
CA GLY A 338 -0.02 -4.33 10.42
C GLY A 338 0.03 -3.60 9.07
N PHE A 339 1.07 -3.85 8.27
CA PHE A 339 1.15 -3.38 6.89
C PHE A 339 0.02 -3.98 6.04
N HIS A 340 -0.20 -5.29 6.09
CA HIS A 340 -1.20 -5.99 5.32
C HIS A 340 -2.63 -5.59 5.66
N ASN A 341 -2.92 -5.40 6.95
CA ASN A 341 -4.21 -4.87 7.40
C ASN A 341 -4.49 -3.49 6.80
N ARG A 342 -3.46 -2.62 6.78
CA ARG A 342 -3.56 -1.29 6.16
C ARG A 342 -3.69 -1.39 4.63
N LEU A 343 -2.95 -2.30 4.00
CA LEU A 343 -3.04 -2.53 2.55
C LEU A 343 -4.46 -2.96 2.18
N ASN A 344 -5.03 -3.92 2.91
CA ASN A 344 -6.41 -4.39 2.75
C ASN A 344 -7.43 -3.27 2.97
N SER A 345 -7.23 -2.43 4.00
CA SER A 345 -8.13 -1.30 4.27
C SER A 345 -8.14 -0.29 3.12
N ARG A 346 -7.00 -0.06 2.45
CA ARG A 346 -6.91 0.85 1.30
C ARG A 346 -7.54 0.28 0.04
N LEU A 347 -7.35 -1.02 -0.20
CA LEU A 347 -7.90 -1.70 -1.37
C LEU A 347 -9.43 -1.78 -1.32
N SER A 348 -10.05 -1.62 -0.13
CA SER A 348 -11.49 -1.55 0.12
C SER A 348 -12.32 -2.79 -0.29
N LYS A 349 -11.73 -3.72 -1.05
CA LYS A 349 -12.32 -4.98 -1.51
C LYS A 349 -11.25 -6.07 -1.52
N SER A 350 -11.66 -7.29 -1.21
CA SER A 350 -10.84 -8.48 -1.48
C SER A 350 -10.69 -8.67 -2.99
N HIS A 351 -9.52 -9.12 -3.42
CA HIS A 351 -9.16 -9.33 -4.82
C HIS A 351 -9.39 -8.11 -5.71
N PRO A 352 -8.67 -6.99 -5.47
CA PRO A 352 -8.77 -5.80 -6.30
C PRO A 352 -8.37 -6.11 -7.75
N ASN A 353 -8.86 -5.35 -8.73
CA ASN A 353 -8.27 -5.45 -10.07
C ASN A 353 -6.79 -4.98 -10.04
N ILE A 354 -6.01 -5.47 -11.00
CA ILE A 354 -4.56 -5.22 -11.08
C ILE A 354 -4.20 -3.73 -11.09
N TRP A 355 -4.97 -2.89 -11.78
CA TRP A 355 -4.71 -1.46 -11.89
C TRP A 355 -4.90 -0.74 -10.55
N THR A 356 -5.97 -1.09 -9.82
CA THR A 356 -6.21 -0.59 -8.45
C THR A 356 -5.11 -1.04 -7.50
N PHE A 357 -4.65 -2.29 -7.63
CA PHE A 357 -3.55 -2.81 -6.81
C PHE A 357 -2.25 -2.04 -7.07
N ILE A 358 -1.83 -1.88 -8.33
CA ILE A 358 -0.61 -1.15 -8.70
C ILE A 358 -0.67 0.30 -8.19
N LYS A 359 -1.81 0.95 -8.38
CA LYS A 359 -2.10 2.30 -7.86
C LYS A 359 -1.96 2.40 -6.33
N CYS A 360 -2.34 1.35 -5.61
CA CYS A 360 -2.19 1.28 -4.16
C CYS A 360 -0.71 1.19 -3.75
N ILE A 361 0.07 0.30 -4.38
CA ILE A 361 1.50 0.12 -4.05
C ILE A 361 2.37 1.29 -4.52
N GLN A 362 2.01 2.01 -5.59
CA GLN A 362 2.61 3.31 -5.94
C GLN A 362 2.42 4.35 -4.82
N GLY A 363 1.22 4.38 -4.22
CA GLY A 363 0.94 5.22 -3.05
C GLY A 363 1.73 4.81 -1.80
N GLU A 364 1.93 3.51 -1.58
CA GLU A 364 2.80 3.00 -0.51
C GLU A 364 4.26 3.38 -0.74
N GLN A 365 4.77 3.30 -1.97
CA GLN A 365 6.12 3.74 -2.33
C GLN A 365 6.31 5.24 -2.08
N ASN A 366 5.33 6.07 -2.44
CA ASN A 366 5.41 7.50 -2.15
C ASN A 366 5.41 7.78 -0.63
N ARG A 367 4.61 7.04 0.14
CA ARG A 367 4.61 7.12 1.59
C ARG A 367 5.96 6.70 2.19
N PHE A 368 6.58 5.64 1.67
CA PHE A 368 7.92 5.20 2.05
C PHE A 368 8.91 6.36 1.91
N ASN A 369 8.89 7.07 0.77
CA ASN A 369 9.76 8.23 0.55
C ASN A 369 9.52 9.35 1.57
N HIS A 370 8.26 9.70 1.83
CA HIS A 370 7.93 10.73 2.82
C HIS A 370 8.41 10.36 4.23
N LEU A 371 8.22 9.10 4.65
CA LEU A 371 8.69 8.64 5.96
C LEU A 371 10.21 8.66 6.05
N MET A 372 10.91 8.21 5.01
CA MET A 372 12.37 8.26 4.95
C MET A 372 12.91 9.69 5.07
N ILE A 373 12.26 10.67 4.43
CA ILE A 373 12.62 12.09 4.56
C ILE A 373 12.38 12.59 5.99
N GLN A 374 11.21 12.29 6.58
CA GLN A 374 10.89 12.67 7.95
C GLN A 374 11.90 12.13 8.96
N MET A 375 12.27 10.85 8.82
CA MET A 375 13.22 10.20 9.72
C MET A 375 14.64 10.73 9.55
N LYS A 376 15.07 11.00 8.32
CA LYS A 376 16.35 11.70 8.06
C LYS A 376 16.36 13.10 8.68
N GLY A 377 15.20 13.76 8.74
CA GLY A 377 15.01 15.04 9.43
C GLY A 377 14.90 14.96 10.96
N GLY A 378 15.12 13.80 11.57
CA GLY A 378 15.10 13.62 13.03
C GLY A 378 13.70 13.48 13.64
N LEU A 379 12.63 13.41 12.84
CA LEU A 379 11.30 13.14 13.37
C LEU A 379 11.20 11.68 13.79
N SER A 380 10.92 11.45 15.08
CA SER A 380 10.89 10.12 15.68
C SER A 380 9.77 9.24 15.14
N SER A 381 10.01 7.93 15.18
CA SER A 381 9.06 6.90 14.79
C SER A 381 7.76 6.91 15.62
N ARG A 382 6.70 6.28 15.08
CA ARG A 382 5.47 5.95 15.81
C ARG A 382 5.82 5.27 17.15
N GLN A 383 5.40 5.86 18.28
CA GLN A 383 5.64 5.29 19.62
C GLN A 383 5.15 3.83 19.69
N LYS A 384 5.97 2.94 20.27
CA LYS A 384 5.57 1.55 20.56
C LYS A 384 4.31 1.60 21.44
N THR A 385 3.31 0.77 21.12
CA THR A 385 2.08 0.76 21.92
C THR A 385 2.36 0.34 23.35
N ALA A 386 1.57 0.81 24.32
CA ALA A 386 1.69 0.43 25.73
C ALA A 386 1.70 -1.11 25.91
N ARG A 387 0.91 -1.82 25.09
CA ARG A 387 0.88 -3.29 25.06
C ARG A 387 2.22 -3.89 24.63
N THR A 388 2.81 -3.41 23.53
CA THR A 388 4.12 -3.89 23.05
C THR A 388 5.21 -3.65 24.10
N LEU A 389 5.19 -2.49 24.75
CA LEU A 389 6.13 -2.14 25.82
C LEU A 389 5.98 -3.07 27.03
N ALA A 390 4.74 -3.37 27.45
CA ALA A 390 4.47 -4.26 28.58
C ALA A 390 4.94 -5.72 28.31
N ILE A 391 4.78 -6.20 27.07
CA ILE A 391 5.30 -7.52 26.67
C ILE A 391 6.83 -7.54 26.73
N GLN A 392 7.47 -6.50 26.19
CA GLN A 392 8.93 -6.38 26.21
C GLN A 392 9.47 -6.34 27.65
N GLN A 393 8.82 -5.58 28.53
CA GLN A 393 9.18 -5.50 29.95
C GLN A 393 9.08 -6.87 30.62
N ARG A 394 7.98 -7.62 30.42
CA ARG A 394 7.82 -8.96 30.99
C ARG A 394 8.91 -9.93 30.54
N LEU A 395 9.25 -9.93 29.25
CA LEU A 395 10.31 -10.78 28.71
C LEU A 395 11.66 -10.41 29.34
N ASN A 396 11.98 -9.12 29.42
CA ASN A 396 13.22 -8.67 30.07
C ASN A 396 13.26 -9.03 31.57
N THR A 397 12.13 -8.96 32.28
CA THR A 397 12.06 -9.39 33.68
C THR A 397 12.36 -10.88 33.83
N LEU A 398 11.82 -11.73 32.95
CA LEU A 398 12.11 -13.17 32.97
C LEU A 398 13.59 -13.43 32.71
N TYR A 399 14.19 -12.78 31.71
CA TYR A 399 15.61 -12.91 31.42
C TYR A 399 16.51 -12.47 32.58
N LEU A 400 16.19 -11.34 33.21
CA LEU A 400 16.95 -10.83 34.36
C LEU A 400 16.84 -11.75 35.59
N ARG A 401 15.67 -12.35 35.82
CA ARG A 401 15.48 -13.32 36.91
C ARG A 401 16.27 -14.59 36.67
N HIS A 402 16.30 -15.07 35.43
CA HIS A 402 17.10 -16.23 35.04
C HIS A 402 18.61 -15.96 35.19
N GLU A 403 19.08 -14.80 34.71
CA GLU A 403 20.48 -14.39 34.83
C GLU A 403 20.94 -14.26 36.30
N LYS A 404 20.04 -13.88 37.20
CA LYS A 404 20.28 -13.81 38.65
C LYS A 404 20.20 -15.17 39.36
N GLY A 405 19.74 -16.22 38.68
CA GLY A 405 19.46 -17.52 39.28
C GLY A 405 18.18 -17.58 40.12
N ASP A 406 17.29 -16.58 39.99
CA ASP A 406 15.99 -16.54 40.70
C ASP A 406 14.96 -17.52 40.12
N ILE A 407 15.19 -18.00 38.90
CA ILE A 407 14.36 -19.00 38.20
C ILE A 407 15.25 -19.97 37.44
N SER A 408 14.82 -21.23 37.37
CA SER A 408 15.44 -22.31 36.61
C SER A 408 15.17 -22.19 35.09
N ASP A 409 15.88 -22.99 34.30
CA ASP A 409 15.69 -23.06 32.84
C ASP A 409 14.26 -23.48 32.47
N SER A 410 13.68 -24.42 33.21
CA SER A 410 12.29 -24.87 33.02
C SER A 410 11.29 -23.75 33.33
N GLU A 411 11.50 -23.01 34.42
CA GLU A 411 10.63 -21.88 34.79
C GLU A 411 10.75 -20.71 33.81
N LEU A 412 11.93 -20.49 33.24
CA LEU A 412 12.12 -19.53 32.15
C LEU A 412 11.31 -19.96 30.92
N PHE A 413 11.44 -21.22 30.49
CA PHE A 413 10.72 -21.74 29.33
C PHE A 413 9.19 -21.65 29.50
N GLU A 414 8.68 -22.06 30.67
CA GLU A 414 7.25 -21.97 31.00
C GLU A 414 6.77 -20.51 31.01
N GLY A 415 7.54 -19.60 31.62
CA GLY A 415 7.23 -18.17 31.63
C GLY A 415 7.19 -17.55 30.23
N LEU A 416 8.11 -17.92 29.35
CA LEU A 416 8.13 -17.47 27.95
C LEU A 416 6.92 -18.01 27.17
N SER A 417 6.61 -19.31 27.32
CA SER A 417 5.45 -19.95 26.68
C SER A 417 4.15 -19.26 27.10
N TYR A 418 3.98 -18.95 28.39
CA TYR A 418 2.81 -18.22 28.89
C TYR A 418 2.66 -16.83 28.26
N VAL A 419 3.76 -16.07 28.13
CA VAL A 419 3.74 -14.75 27.48
C VAL A 419 3.34 -14.86 26.01
N VAL A 420 3.82 -15.88 25.30
CA VAL A 420 3.48 -16.14 23.89
C VAL A 420 2.00 -16.53 23.75
N ALA A 421 1.51 -17.48 24.53
CA ALA A 421 0.13 -17.94 24.50
C ALA A 421 -0.87 -16.79 24.75
N LYS A 422 -0.61 -15.96 25.77
CA LYS A 422 -1.45 -14.80 26.11
C LYS A 422 -1.53 -13.77 24.97
N ASN A 423 -0.44 -13.62 24.22
CA ASN A 423 -0.41 -12.71 23.07
C ASN A 423 -1.19 -13.23 21.86
N MET A 424 -1.17 -14.55 21.60
CA MET A 424 -1.96 -15.17 20.54
C MET A 424 -3.46 -15.02 20.78
N VAL A 425 -3.94 -15.31 21.99
CA VAL A 425 -5.37 -15.20 22.35
C VAL A 425 -5.89 -13.78 22.17
N SER A 426 -5.06 -12.78 22.48
CA SER A 426 -5.44 -11.37 22.37
C SER A 426 -5.37 -10.79 20.96
N LYS A 427 -4.89 -11.52 19.94
CA LYS A 427 -4.96 -11.11 18.53
C LYS A 427 -6.26 -11.54 17.83
N LYS A 428 -7.03 -12.46 18.44
CA LYS A 428 -8.28 -13.00 17.88
C LYS A 428 -9.55 -12.19 18.25
N LYS A 429 -9.42 -11.19 19.12
CA LYS A 429 -10.46 -10.19 19.42
C LYS A 429 -10.12 -8.91 18.67
#